data_AF-A0A964KK62-F1
#
_entry.id   AF-A0A964KK62-F1
#
_cell.length_a   1.000
_cell.length_b   1.000
_cell.length_c   1.000
_cell.angle_alpha   90.00
_cell.angle_beta   90.00
_cell.angle_gamma   90.00
#
_symmetry.space_group_name_H-M   'P 1'
#
loop_
_entity.id
_entity.type
_entity.pdbx_description
1 polymer ?
#
loop_
_entity_poly.entity_id
_entity_poly.type
_entity_poly.pdbx_seq_one_letter_code
_entity_poly.pdbx_strand_id
1 'polypeptide(L)'
;MTGNAKHAPKIIENITRYGLREKLVGVRRMSVDRLVDLNEGFANPAAGRALIDEFLAAASAVVDEGAEIVIPAVGVLMTLLARDRIHEVRAGIPILNGVTALVKMGEAAVKMRALCGGSWTSRRATYAAPPLNQIAELRSFYGPVYPFLR
;
A
#
# COMPACT_ATOMS: atom_id res chain seq x y z
N MET A 1 1.85 10.10 0.94
CA MET A 1 3.29 10.36 1.23
C MET A 1 4.17 9.26 0.67
N THR A 2 5.13 9.57 -0.20
CA THR A 2 6.10 8.60 -0.73
C THR A 2 7.52 8.87 -0.23
N GLY A 3 8.36 7.84 -0.16
CA GLY A 3 9.79 8.02 0.18
C GLY A 3 10.64 8.48 -1.00
N ASN A 4 10.17 8.34 -2.24
CA ASN A 4 10.96 8.67 -3.43
C ASN A 4 10.09 9.28 -4.53
N ALA A 5 10.53 10.40 -5.10
CA ALA A 5 9.80 11.14 -6.13
C ALA A 5 9.49 10.29 -7.37
N LYS A 6 10.34 9.31 -7.71
CA LYS A 6 10.12 8.41 -8.85
C LYS A 6 8.84 7.56 -8.74
N HIS A 7 8.32 7.36 -7.53
CA HIS A 7 7.09 6.58 -7.32
C HIS A 7 5.83 7.42 -7.47
N ALA A 8 5.93 8.76 -7.40
CA ALA A 8 4.77 9.64 -7.46
C ALA A 8 3.95 9.47 -8.76
N PRO A 9 4.55 9.40 -9.96
CA PRO A 9 3.78 9.18 -11.20
C PRO A 9 2.98 7.87 -11.16
N LYS A 10 3.59 6.79 -10.66
CA LYS A 10 2.92 5.49 -10.60
C LYS A 10 1.77 5.47 -9.59
N ILE A 11 1.93 6.17 -8.47
CA ILE A 11 0.86 6.35 -7.48
C ILE A 11 -0.32 7.07 -8.12
N ILE A 12 -0.08 8.17 -8.83
CA ILE A 12 -1.14 8.96 -9.51
C ILE A 12 -1.82 8.15 -10.60
N GLU A 13 -1.06 7.39 -11.40
CA GLU A 13 -1.60 6.47 -12.42
C GLU A 13 -2.56 5.45 -11.79
N ASN A 14 -2.17 4.81 -10.69
CA ASN A 14 -3.02 3.84 -9.99
C ASN A 14 -4.28 4.48 -9.41
N ILE A 15 -4.15 5.64 -8.74
CA ILE A 15 -5.30 6.38 -8.20
C ILE A 15 -6.30 6.73 -9.31
N THR A 16 -5.79 7.14 -10.48
CA THR A 16 -6.62 7.45 -11.65
C THR A 16 -7.33 6.21 -12.17
N ARG A 17 -6.61 5.07 -12.30
CA ARG A 17 -7.22 3.78 -12.70
C ARG A 17 -8.30 3.30 -11.75
N TYR A 18 -8.20 3.63 -10.47
CA TYR A 18 -9.22 3.32 -9.46
C TYR A 18 -10.36 4.34 -9.40
N GLY A 19 -10.36 5.38 -10.25
CA GLY A 19 -11.42 6.39 -10.28
C GLY A 19 -11.41 7.33 -9.08
N LEU A 20 -10.28 7.45 -8.37
CA LEU A 20 -10.15 8.23 -7.14
C LEU A 20 -9.40 9.55 -7.33
N ARG A 21 -9.14 9.95 -8.58
CA ARG A 21 -8.31 11.13 -8.91
C ARG A 21 -8.88 12.43 -8.33
N GLU A 22 -10.19 12.58 -8.32
CA GLU A 22 -10.90 13.76 -7.83
C GLU A 22 -10.78 13.92 -6.30
N LYS A 23 -10.49 12.84 -5.58
CA LYS A 23 -10.30 12.83 -4.12
C LYS A 23 -8.86 13.06 -3.69
N LEU A 24 -7.93 13.22 -4.65
CA LEU A 24 -6.50 13.34 -4.37
C LEU A 24 -6.09 14.81 -4.26
N VAL A 25 -5.77 15.24 -3.03
CA VAL A 25 -5.11 16.53 -2.77
C VAL A 25 -3.71 16.55 -3.40
N GLY A 26 -2.92 15.50 -3.17
CA GLY A 26 -1.61 15.39 -3.82
C GLY A 26 -0.77 14.21 -3.36
N VAL A 27 0.37 14.03 -4.02
CA VAL A 27 1.43 13.12 -3.60
C VAL A 27 2.63 13.98 -3.21
N ARG A 28 3.06 13.88 -1.96
CA ARG A 28 4.26 14.53 -1.45
C ARG A 28 5.31 13.50 -1.04
N ARG A 29 6.56 13.93 -1.07
CA ARG A 29 7.72 13.13 -0.65
C ARG A 29 8.10 13.51 0.78
N MET A 30 8.43 12.52 1.60
CA MET A 30 9.19 12.72 2.84
C MET A 30 10.69 12.63 2.55
N SER A 31 11.54 13.34 3.30
CA SER A 31 12.98 13.29 3.09
C SER A 31 13.53 12.01 3.70
N VAL A 32 13.49 10.94 2.92
CA VAL A 32 14.26 9.72 3.21
C VAL A 32 15.45 9.72 2.26
N ASP A 33 16.65 9.83 2.83
CA ASP A 33 17.91 9.89 2.08
C ASP A 33 18.29 8.51 1.54
N ARG A 34 18.02 7.42 2.28
CA ARG A 34 18.27 6.05 1.79
C ARG A 34 17.21 5.04 2.23
N LEU A 35 16.89 4.09 1.34
CA LEU A 35 16.04 2.94 1.66
C LEU A 35 16.71 1.94 2.64
N VAL A 36 18.03 1.99 2.82
CA VAL A 36 18.76 1.13 3.77
C VAL A 36 18.49 1.50 5.24
N ASP A 37 18.10 2.75 5.50
CA ASP A 37 17.74 3.24 6.84
C ASP A 37 16.45 2.57 7.37
N LEU A 38 15.70 1.89 6.49
CA LEU A 38 14.45 1.22 6.83
C LEU A 38 14.65 -0.07 7.62
N ASN A 39 15.72 -0.84 7.37
CA ASN A 39 16.06 -2.00 8.20
C ASN A 39 16.61 -1.56 9.56
N GLU A 40 17.41 -0.50 9.56
CA GLU A 40 17.90 0.10 10.79
C GLU A 40 16.76 0.67 11.64
N GLY A 41 15.72 1.23 11.03
CA GLY A 41 14.52 1.68 11.76
C GLY A 41 13.80 0.57 12.55
N PHE A 42 13.99 -0.70 12.17
CA PHE A 42 13.50 -1.84 12.96
C PHE A 42 14.49 -2.30 14.04
N ALA A 43 15.79 -2.23 13.78
CA ALA A 43 16.83 -2.69 14.70
C ALA A 43 17.19 -1.65 15.78
N ASN A 44 17.07 -0.36 15.44
CA ASN A 44 17.43 0.78 16.27
C ASN A 44 16.18 1.64 16.55
N PRO A 45 15.67 1.65 17.79
CA PRO A 45 14.49 2.43 18.16
C PRO A 45 14.61 3.93 17.84
N ALA A 46 15.81 4.53 17.97
CA ALA A 46 16.00 5.95 17.69
C ALA A 46 15.88 6.25 16.19
N ALA A 47 16.45 5.40 15.34
CA ALA A 47 16.32 5.52 13.88
C ALA A 47 14.86 5.33 13.44
N GLY A 48 14.16 4.35 14.03
CA GLY A 48 12.74 4.13 13.77
C GLY A 48 11.89 5.33 14.17
N ARG A 49 12.20 5.95 15.31
CA ARG A 49 11.51 7.15 15.78
C ARG A 49 11.76 8.35 14.86
N ALA A 50 13.01 8.59 14.46
CA ALA A 50 13.35 9.67 13.54
C ALA A 50 12.60 9.55 12.20
N LEU A 51 12.45 8.34 11.67
CA LEU A 51 11.69 8.10 10.45
C LEU A 51 10.19 8.40 10.61
N ILE A 52 9.61 8.06 11.76
CA ILE A 52 8.22 8.39 12.08
C ILE A 52 8.05 9.91 12.20
N ASP A 53 8.95 10.60 12.90
CA ASP A 53 8.88 12.04 13.11
C ASP A 53 9.01 12.81 11.79
N GLU A 54 9.93 12.41 10.90
CA GLU A 54 10.06 12.95 9.54
C GLU A 54 8.77 12.75 8.73
N PHE A 55 8.16 11.56 8.82
CA PHE A 55 6.88 11.31 8.17
C PHE A 55 5.78 12.22 8.72
N LEU A 56 5.66 12.38 10.04
CA LEU A 56 4.62 13.19 10.67
C LEU A 56 4.79 14.68 10.31
N ALA A 57 6.03 15.18 10.26
CA ALA A 57 6.34 16.54 9.82
C ALA A 57 5.92 16.76 8.37
N ALA A 58 6.35 15.89 7.47
CA ALA A 58 6.01 15.98 6.05
C ALA A 58 4.51 15.77 5.79
N ALA A 59 3.86 14.88 6.56
CA ALA A 59 2.42 14.65 6.49
C ALA A 59 1.64 15.88 6.94
N SER A 60 2.06 16.56 8.01
CA SER A 60 1.41 17.77 8.52
C SER A 60 1.33 18.86 7.46
N ALA A 61 2.39 19.07 6.68
CA ALA A 61 2.38 20.00 5.55
C ALA A 61 1.31 19.65 4.49
N VAL A 62 1.04 18.37 4.25
CA VAL A 62 -0.02 17.95 3.31
C VAL A 62 -1.41 18.18 3.90
N VAL A 63 -1.56 18.03 5.21
CA VAL A 63 -2.82 18.33 5.90
C VAL A 63 -3.13 19.82 5.79
N ASP A 64 -2.12 20.68 5.89
CA ASP A 64 -2.27 22.14 5.75
C ASP A 64 -2.66 22.55 4.30
N GLU A 65 -2.37 21.71 3.31
CA GLU A 65 -2.87 21.83 1.93
C GLU A 65 -4.32 21.34 1.74
N GLY A 66 -4.96 20.82 2.80
CA GLY A 66 -6.36 20.38 2.80
C GLY A 66 -6.57 18.86 2.79
N ALA A 67 -5.54 18.05 3.04
CA ALA A 67 -5.73 16.60 3.17
C ALA A 67 -6.37 16.21 4.50
N GLU A 68 -7.54 15.57 4.44
CA GLU A 68 -8.25 15.07 5.63
C GLU A 68 -7.79 13.67 6.06
N ILE A 69 -7.08 12.94 5.19
CA ILE A 69 -6.52 11.60 5.43
C ILE A 69 -5.14 11.53 4.79
N VAL A 70 -4.18 10.92 5.49
CA VAL A 70 -2.83 10.69 4.94
C VAL A 70 -2.55 9.20 4.73
N ILE A 71 -2.16 8.85 3.50
CA ILE A 71 -1.75 7.49 3.14
C ILE A 71 -0.22 7.44 3.00
N PRO A 72 0.52 6.76 3.89
CA PRO A 72 1.93 6.45 3.66
C PRO A 72 2.05 5.49 2.47
N ALA A 73 3.09 5.62 1.66
CA ALA A 73 3.35 4.78 0.49
C ALA A 73 4.76 4.16 0.60
N VAL A 74 5.12 3.74 1.81
CA VAL A 74 6.40 3.08 2.16
C VAL A 74 6.06 1.95 3.14
N GLY A 75 6.23 0.69 2.70
CA GLY A 75 5.78 -0.47 3.48
C GLY A 75 6.44 -0.63 4.85
N VAL A 76 7.74 -0.37 4.94
CA VAL A 76 8.47 -0.42 6.22
C VAL A 76 7.92 0.61 7.21
N LEU A 77 7.72 1.85 6.76
CA LEU A 77 7.12 2.90 7.59
C LEU A 77 5.71 2.52 8.06
N MET A 78 4.88 1.95 7.18
CA MET A 78 3.55 1.45 7.58
C MET A 78 3.64 0.45 8.74
N THR A 79 4.61 -0.46 8.69
CA THR A 79 4.81 -1.45 9.75
C THR A 79 5.33 -0.80 11.05
N LEU A 80 6.22 0.21 10.98
CA LEU A 80 6.66 0.96 12.16
C LEU A 80 5.52 1.75 12.81
N LEU A 81 4.70 2.44 12.02
CA LEU A 81 3.51 3.16 12.50
C LEU A 81 2.53 2.20 13.20
N ALA A 82 2.34 0.99 12.64
CA ALA A 82 1.49 -0.02 13.26
C ALA A 82 2.08 -0.56 14.58
N ARG A 83 3.39 -0.86 14.61
CA ARG A 83 4.10 -1.32 15.81
C ARG A 83 3.99 -0.31 16.96
N ASP A 84 4.20 0.97 16.63
CA ASP A 84 4.26 2.05 17.62
C ASP A 84 2.88 2.69 17.87
N ARG A 85 1.81 2.11 17.31
CA ARG A 85 0.40 2.52 17.47
C ARG A 85 0.16 3.99 17.11
N ILE A 86 0.82 4.45 16.05
CA ILE A 86 0.63 5.79 15.50
C ILE A 86 -0.48 5.71 14.45
N HIS A 87 -1.61 6.34 14.75
CA HIS A 87 -2.84 6.23 13.95
C HIS A 87 -3.28 7.55 13.32
N GLU A 88 -2.73 8.67 13.77
CA GLU A 88 -3.10 10.00 13.32
C GLU A 88 -1.84 10.85 13.07
N VAL A 89 -1.94 11.79 12.12
CA VAL A 89 -0.89 12.78 11.87
C VAL A 89 -0.97 13.88 12.93
N ARG A 90 -2.19 14.34 13.21
CA ARG A 90 -2.59 15.24 14.30
C ARG A 90 -4.05 14.94 14.64
N ALA A 91 -4.54 15.48 15.75
CA ALA A 91 -5.88 15.20 16.27
C ALA A 91 -6.95 15.27 15.16
N GLY A 92 -7.63 14.15 14.93
CA GLY A 92 -8.73 14.03 13.97
C GLY A 92 -8.31 13.81 12.52
N ILE A 93 -7.01 13.69 12.22
CA ILE A 93 -6.49 13.44 10.86
C ILE A 93 -5.88 12.03 10.79
N PRO A 94 -6.66 11.03 10.35
CA PRO A 94 -6.23 9.65 10.40
C PRO A 94 -5.15 9.33 9.36
N ILE A 95 -4.27 8.40 9.75
CA ILE A 95 -3.34 7.72 8.88
C ILE A 95 -4.00 6.44 8.38
N LEU A 96 -4.29 6.37 7.07
CA LEU A 96 -4.78 5.15 6.46
C LEU A 96 -3.61 4.22 6.15
N ASN A 97 -3.31 3.32 7.08
CA ASN A 97 -2.23 2.35 6.93
C ASN A 97 -2.58 1.27 5.88
N GLY A 98 -1.84 1.25 4.77
CA GLY A 98 -2.09 0.35 3.65
C GLY A 98 -1.95 -1.14 3.98
N VAL A 99 -1.06 -1.52 4.90
CA VAL A 99 -0.91 -2.93 5.33
C VAL A 99 -2.16 -3.39 6.07
N THR A 100 -2.59 -2.62 7.07
CA THR A 100 -3.80 -2.91 7.85
C THR A 100 -5.03 -2.96 6.95
N ALA A 101 -5.19 -1.95 6.08
CA ALA A 101 -6.29 -1.89 5.14
C ALA A 101 -6.31 -3.11 4.21
N LEU A 102 -5.17 -3.50 3.64
CA LEU A 102 -5.07 -4.66 2.75
C LEU A 102 -5.46 -5.96 3.44
N VAL A 103 -4.98 -6.20 4.66
CA VAL A 103 -5.33 -7.41 5.44
C VAL A 103 -6.84 -7.47 5.67
N LYS A 104 -7.46 -6.36 6.10
CA LYS A 104 -8.90 -6.32 6.36
C LYS A 104 -9.74 -6.43 5.10
N MET A 105 -9.30 -5.85 3.98
CA MET A 105 -9.94 -6.07 2.69
C MET A 105 -9.83 -7.52 2.22
N GLY A 106 -8.71 -8.20 2.49
CA GLY A 106 -8.54 -9.63 2.23
C GLY A 106 -9.49 -10.50 3.06
N GLU A 107 -9.57 -10.27 4.38
CA GLU A 107 -10.52 -10.94 5.27
C GLU A 107 -11.97 -10.75 4.79
N ALA A 108 -12.34 -9.52 4.42
CA ALA A 108 -13.66 -9.21 3.88
C ALA A 108 -13.91 -9.97 2.57
N ALA A 109 -12.96 -9.96 1.63
CA ALA A 109 -13.10 -10.66 0.36
C ALA A 109 -13.28 -12.17 0.53
N VAL A 110 -12.56 -12.81 1.46
CA VAL A 110 -12.71 -14.25 1.76
C VAL A 110 -14.10 -14.55 2.31
N LYS A 111 -14.58 -13.76 3.28
CA LYS A 111 -15.91 -13.93 3.86
C LYS A 111 -17.00 -13.73 2.82
N MET A 112 -16.88 -12.68 2.01
CA MET A 112 -17.83 -12.42 0.93
C MET A 112 -17.86 -13.56 -0.09
N ARG A 113 -16.69 -14.09 -0.48
CA ARG A 113 -16.63 -15.26 -1.36
C ARG A 113 -17.38 -16.47 -0.77
N ALA A 114 -17.24 -16.73 0.53
CA ALA A 114 -17.96 -17.83 1.17
C ALA A 114 -19.48 -17.61 1.17
N LEU A 115 -19.92 -16.37 1.48
CA LEU A 115 -21.35 -16.00 1.49
C LEU A 115 -21.98 -16.00 0.08
N CYS A 116 -21.18 -15.73 -0.95
CA CYS A 116 -21.61 -15.70 -2.34
C CYS A 116 -21.38 -17.03 -3.07
N GLY A 117 -21.48 -18.17 -2.36
CA GLY A 117 -21.43 -19.51 -2.95
C GLY A 117 -20.09 -19.85 -3.62
N GLY A 118 -18.98 -19.25 -3.18
CA GLY A 118 -17.66 -19.44 -3.75
C GLY A 118 -17.30 -18.47 -4.90
N SER A 119 -18.20 -17.57 -5.29
CA SER A 119 -17.96 -16.56 -6.32
C SER A 119 -17.81 -15.16 -5.71
N TRP A 120 -16.83 -14.38 -6.13
CA TRP A 120 -16.62 -13.00 -5.65
C TRP A 120 -15.95 -12.14 -6.72
N THR A 121 -14.85 -12.64 -7.28
CA THR A 121 -14.15 -12.00 -8.39
C THR A 121 -14.70 -12.55 -9.71
N SER A 122 -15.19 -11.66 -10.58
CA SER A 122 -15.62 -12.03 -11.94
C SER A 122 -14.47 -12.69 -12.70
N ARG A 123 -14.72 -13.79 -13.42
CA ARG A 123 -13.72 -14.45 -14.28
C ARG A 123 -14.05 -14.32 -15.77
N ARG A 124 -14.94 -13.39 -16.16
CA ARG A 124 -15.46 -13.25 -17.53
C ARG A 124 -14.54 -12.49 -18.48
N ALA A 125 -13.88 -11.43 -18.02
CA ALA A 125 -13.11 -10.51 -18.88
C ALA A 125 -11.79 -10.10 -18.21
N THR A 126 -11.69 -8.86 -17.70
CA THR A 126 -10.46 -8.26 -17.12
C THR A 126 -9.73 -9.16 -16.12
N TYR A 127 -10.47 -9.95 -15.35
CA TYR A 127 -9.92 -10.84 -14.32
C TYR A 127 -10.04 -12.34 -14.68
N ALA A 128 -10.28 -12.68 -15.94
CA ALA A 128 -10.25 -14.06 -16.42
C ALA A 128 -8.91 -14.72 -16.09
N ALA A 129 -8.92 -16.05 -15.91
CA ALA A 129 -7.68 -16.80 -15.78
C ALA A 129 -6.89 -16.73 -17.10
N PRO A 130 -5.55 -16.69 -17.07
CA PRO A 130 -4.77 -17.01 -18.25
C PRO A 130 -5.12 -18.43 -18.75
N PRO A 131 -5.13 -18.67 -20.07
CA PRO A 131 -5.23 -20.02 -20.63
C PRO A 131 -4.20 -21.00 -20.04
N LEU A 132 -4.61 -22.24 -19.80
CA LEU A 132 -3.75 -23.25 -19.14
C LEU A 132 -2.45 -23.53 -19.91
N ASN A 133 -2.48 -23.47 -21.25
CA ASN A 133 -1.30 -23.63 -22.08
C ASN A 133 -0.26 -22.51 -21.85
N GLN A 134 -0.69 -21.27 -21.66
CA GLN A 134 0.21 -20.16 -21.32
C GLN A 134 0.81 -20.31 -19.93
N ILE A 135 0.05 -20.86 -18.97
CA ILE A 135 0.58 -21.16 -17.64
C ILE A 135 1.67 -22.23 -17.73
N ALA A 136 1.47 -23.28 -18.53
CA ALA A 136 2.47 -24.32 -18.75
C ALA A 136 3.75 -23.76 -19.39
N GLU A 137 3.61 -22.91 -20.41
CA GLU A 137 4.73 -22.21 -21.06
C GLU A 137 5.49 -21.31 -20.08
N LEU A 138 4.80 -20.48 -19.30
CA LEU A 138 5.46 -19.64 -18.30
C LEU A 138 6.20 -20.49 -17.27
N ARG A 139 5.65 -21.66 -16.89
CA ARG A 139 6.31 -22.57 -15.95
C ARG A 139 7.58 -23.21 -16.51
N SER A 140 7.68 -23.42 -17.83
CA SER A 140 8.92 -23.95 -18.42
C SER A 140 10.07 -22.94 -18.36
N PHE A 141 9.78 -21.63 -18.33
CA PHE A 141 10.81 -20.58 -18.27
C PHE A 141 11.09 -20.08 -16.85
N TYR A 142 10.06 -19.95 -16.01
CA TYR A 142 10.14 -19.25 -14.72
C TYR A 142 9.95 -20.17 -13.50
N GLY A 143 9.80 -21.49 -13.71
CA GLY A 143 9.55 -22.45 -12.64
C GLY A 143 8.09 -22.41 -12.17
N PRO A 144 7.77 -22.75 -10.90
CA PRO A 144 6.40 -22.99 -10.44
C PRO A 144 5.58 -21.69 -10.22
N VAL A 145 5.47 -20.84 -11.23
CA VAL A 145 4.60 -19.67 -11.24
C VAL A 145 3.13 -20.09 -11.20
N TYR A 146 2.31 -19.35 -10.46
CA TYR A 146 0.89 -19.63 -10.19
C TYR A 146 0.62 -21.05 -9.64
N PRO A 147 1.24 -21.47 -8.52
CA PRO A 147 1.21 -22.87 -8.07
C PRO A 147 -0.19 -23.40 -7.72
N PHE A 148 -1.17 -22.54 -7.54
CA PHE A 148 -2.54 -22.89 -7.17
C PHE A 148 -3.50 -23.10 -8.36
N LEU A 149 -3.07 -22.76 -9.59
CA LEU A 149 -3.83 -23.03 -10.79
C LEU A 149 -3.44 -24.42 -11.33
N ARG A 150 -4.39 -25.36 -11.31
CA ARG A 150 -4.23 -26.69 -11.92
C ARG A 150 -4.69 -26.66 -13.36
#